data_AF-H2XRT4-F1
#
_entry.id   AF-H2XRT4-F1
#
_cell.length_a   1.000
_cell.length_b   1.000
_cell.length_c   1.000
_cell.angle_alpha   90.00
_cell.angle_beta   90.00
_cell.angle_gamma   90.00
#
_symmetry.space_group_name_H-M   'P 1'
#
loop_
_entity.id
_entity.type
_entity.pdbx_description
1 polymer ?
#
loop_
_entity_poly.entity_id
_entity_poly.type
_entity_poly.pdbx_seq_one_letter_code
_entity_poly.pdbx_strand_id
1 'polypeptide(L)'
;MSQLRQEIQQLNRRIATIEQFKHSHTDKLTHCSVGMKDRRVRDEDITASATFDTGINTYYHPKHARLDNVLTGVHVGAWASGNLSPGNWIQVDLQSPTLLTGVVTQGRPERHLQWVTSYKIAYGMNQTSFQTIQSSNGNDLIFQGNRDMNTKVTNMFPAPIIGRYVRLIHITYHRHASIRLEYLTC
;
A
#
# COMPACT_ATOMS: atom_id res chain seq x y z
N MET A 1 51.94 -1.55 -0.66
CA MET A 1 50.97 -0.77 -1.47
C MET A 1 50.09 -1.63 -2.38
N SER A 2 50.53 -2.82 -2.85
CA SER A 2 49.73 -3.69 -3.73
C SER A 2 48.63 -4.47 -3.01
N GLN A 3 48.91 -5.01 -1.82
CA GLN A 3 47.97 -5.85 -1.06
C GLN A 3 46.71 -5.08 -0.62
N LEU A 4 46.89 -3.89 -0.04
CA LEU A 4 45.77 -3.04 0.36
C LEU A 4 44.87 -2.64 -0.83
N ARG A 5 45.46 -2.42 -2.01
CA ARG A 5 44.67 -2.13 -3.22
C ARG A 5 43.85 -3.33 -3.68
N GLN A 6 44.39 -4.54 -3.55
CA GLN A 6 43.67 -5.78 -3.88
C GLN A 6 42.51 -6.03 -2.92
N GLU A 7 42.70 -5.78 -1.62
CA GLU A 7 41.65 -5.91 -0.60
C GLU A 7 40.50 -4.91 -0.84
N ILE A 8 40.82 -3.65 -1.12
CA ILE A 8 39.82 -2.63 -1.46
C ILE A 8 39.04 -3.03 -2.72
N GLN A 9 39.72 -3.55 -3.74
CA GLN A 9 39.07 -3.99 -4.97
C GLN A 9 38.15 -5.19 -4.74
N GLN A 10 38.55 -6.12 -3.87
CA GLN A 10 37.73 -7.27 -3.49
C GLN A 10 36.51 -6.83 -2.66
N LEU A 11 36.66 -5.86 -1.76
CA LEU A 11 35.58 -5.29 -0.98
C LEU A 11 34.53 -4.62 -1.89
N ASN A 12 34.99 -3.80 -2.84
CA ASN A 12 34.10 -3.10 -3.78
C ASN A 12 33.31 -4.07 -4.66
N ARG A 13 33.91 -5.19 -5.08
CA ARG A 13 33.18 -6.25 -5.80
C ARG A 13 32.10 -6.89 -4.94
N ARG A 14 32.40 -7.19 -3.66
CA ARG A 14 31.40 -7.75 -2.72
C ARG A 14 30.26 -6.77 -2.45
N ILE A 15 30.56 -5.48 -2.29
CA ILE A 15 29.53 -4.43 -2.12
C ILE A 15 28.63 -4.37 -3.36
N ALA A 16 29.20 -4.34 -4.56
CA ALA A 16 28.44 -4.34 -5.81
C ALA A 16 27.55 -5.60 -5.95
N THR A 17 28.05 -6.77 -5.54
CA THR A 17 27.24 -8.01 -5.52
C THR A 17 26.10 -7.94 -4.50
N ILE A 18 26.31 -7.33 -3.33
CA ILE A 18 25.26 -7.14 -2.33
C ILE A 18 24.20 -6.14 -2.84
N GLU A 19 24.63 -5.07 -3.51
CA GLU A 19 23.71 -4.10 -4.13
C GLU A 19 22.91 -4.74 -5.26
N GLN A 20 23.54 -5.55 -6.12
CA GLN A 20 22.86 -6.33 -7.15
C GLN A 20 21.91 -7.37 -6.56
N PHE A 21 22.28 -8.04 -5.47
CA PHE A 21 21.43 -9.02 -4.80
C PHE A 21 20.24 -8.36 -4.10
N LYS A 22 20.43 -7.19 -3.50
CA LYS A 22 19.34 -6.35 -2.96
C LYS A 22 18.41 -5.91 -4.08
N HIS A 23 18.94 -5.42 -5.21
CA HIS A 23 18.14 -5.02 -6.36
C HIS A 23 17.39 -6.22 -6.96
N SER A 24 18.04 -7.38 -7.11
CA SER A 24 17.43 -8.60 -7.64
C SER A 24 16.37 -9.20 -6.72
N HIS A 25 16.51 -9.09 -5.39
CA HIS A 25 15.47 -9.48 -4.44
C HIS A 25 14.32 -8.47 -4.33
N THR A 26 14.57 -7.20 -4.68
CA THR A 26 13.52 -6.19 -4.76
C THR A 26 12.71 -6.33 -6.06
N ASP A 27 13.31 -6.87 -7.13
CA ASP A 27 12.66 -7.08 -8.45
C ASP A 27 12.16 -8.52 -8.73
N LYS A 28 12.54 -9.54 -7.93
CA LYS A 28 12.13 -10.96 -8.17
C LYS A 28 11.32 -11.63 -7.04
N LEU A 29 10.66 -10.86 -6.19
CA LEU A 29 9.32 -11.27 -5.74
C LEU A 29 8.32 -10.47 -6.59
N THR A 30 8.12 -10.92 -7.83
CA THR A 30 6.93 -10.55 -8.62
C THR A 30 5.72 -11.13 -7.91
N HIS A 31 5.32 -10.52 -6.80
CA HIS A 31 3.97 -10.71 -6.29
C HIS A 31 3.04 -10.28 -7.41
N CYS A 32 2.13 -11.15 -7.84
CA CYS A 32 1.15 -10.77 -8.85
C CYS A 32 0.32 -9.61 -8.26
N SER A 33 0.14 -8.54 -9.02
CA SER A 33 -0.67 -7.40 -8.56
C SER A 33 -2.13 -7.60 -8.96
N VAL A 34 -3.05 -7.09 -8.16
CA VAL A 34 -4.47 -7.06 -8.56
C VAL A 34 -4.74 -6.01 -9.64
N GLY A 35 -3.87 -5.00 -9.73
CA GLY A 35 -3.90 -4.03 -10.82
C GLY A 35 -4.36 -2.63 -10.41
N MET A 36 -4.04 -2.23 -9.18
CA MET A 36 -4.22 -0.85 -8.75
C MET A 36 -3.29 0.08 -9.55
N LYS A 37 -2.00 -0.23 -9.62
CA LYS A 37 -0.99 0.60 -10.30
C LYS A 37 -1.18 0.63 -11.82
N ASP A 38 -1.42 -0.53 -12.42
CA ASP A 38 -1.53 -0.70 -13.88
C ASP A 38 -2.92 -0.39 -14.46
N ARG A 39 -3.87 -0.02 -13.58
CA ARG A 39 -5.26 0.36 -13.91
C ARG A 39 -6.15 -0.77 -14.43
N ARG A 40 -5.81 -2.04 -14.23
CA ARG A 40 -6.78 -3.14 -14.44
C ARG A 40 -7.98 -3.05 -13.49
N VAL A 41 -7.75 -2.61 -12.24
CA VAL A 41 -8.83 -2.17 -11.35
C VAL A 41 -9.32 -0.82 -11.85
N ARG A 42 -10.61 -0.67 -12.18
CA ARG A 42 -11.17 0.58 -12.72
C ARG A 42 -11.37 1.63 -11.63
N ASP A 43 -11.56 2.88 -12.00
CA ASP A 43 -11.68 3.97 -11.02
C ASP A 43 -12.96 3.84 -10.18
N GLU A 44 -14.05 3.38 -10.80
CA GLU A 44 -15.34 3.09 -10.20
C GLU A 44 -15.33 1.93 -9.21
N ASP A 45 -14.34 1.04 -9.31
CA ASP A 45 -14.17 -0.12 -8.44
C ASP A 45 -13.40 0.24 -7.16
N ILE A 46 -12.98 1.51 -7.00
CA ILE A 46 -12.25 2.01 -5.84
C ILE A 46 -13.12 3.04 -5.10
N THR A 47 -13.62 2.66 -3.93
CA THR A 47 -14.51 3.49 -3.10
C THR A 47 -13.93 3.71 -1.71
N ALA A 48 -14.52 4.60 -0.92
CA ALA A 48 -14.07 4.88 0.44
C ALA A 48 -15.24 5.24 1.36
N SER A 49 -15.07 5.08 2.66
CA SER A 49 -16.08 5.46 3.66
C SER A 49 -16.33 6.97 3.68
N ALA A 50 -15.26 7.74 3.53
CA ALA A 50 -15.28 9.19 3.47
C ALA A 50 -14.00 9.68 2.77
N THR A 51 -14.10 10.78 2.06
CA THR A 51 -12.97 11.41 1.36
C THR A 51 -12.81 12.84 1.86
N PHE A 52 -11.57 13.30 2.01
CA PHE A 52 -11.29 14.68 2.36
C PHE A 52 -11.81 15.60 1.25
N ASP A 53 -12.80 16.40 1.59
CA ASP A 53 -13.45 17.33 0.66
C ASP A 53 -13.08 18.76 1.03
N THR A 54 -12.67 19.53 0.02
CA THR A 54 -12.36 20.97 0.16
C THR A 54 -13.47 21.85 -0.42
N GLY A 55 -14.59 21.26 -0.85
CA GLY A 55 -15.69 21.92 -1.55
C GLY A 55 -15.44 22.15 -3.04
N ILE A 56 -14.26 21.76 -3.55
CA ILE A 56 -13.85 21.91 -4.95
C ILE A 56 -13.10 20.65 -5.39
N ASN A 57 -13.60 20.01 -6.46
CA ASN A 57 -12.92 18.98 -7.26
C ASN A 57 -12.65 17.62 -6.54
N THR A 58 -12.31 16.61 -7.34
CA THR A 58 -12.06 15.23 -6.91
C THR A 58 -10.63 15.00 -6.41
N TYR A 59 -9.95 16.02 -5.87
CA TYR A 59 -8.48 16.02 -5.64
C TYR A 59 -7.97 14.84 -4.79
N TYR A 60 -8.79 14.39 -3.84
CA TYR A 60 -8.45 13.38 -2.83
C TYR A 60 -9.21 12.07 -3.02
N HIS A 61 -9.91 11.89 -4.15
CA HIS A 61 -10.78 10.75 -4.38
C HIS A 61 -10.06 9.39 -4.29
N PRO A 62 -10.78 8.33 -3.89
CA PRO A 62 -10.24 6.98 -3.73
C PRO A 62 -9.48 6.45 -4.95
N LYS A 63 -9.93 6.77 -6.17
CA LYS A 63 -9.23 6.42 -7.43
C LYS A 63 -7.77 6.89 -7.53
N HIS A 64 -7.37 7.87 -6.72
CA HIS A 64 -5.99 8.37 -6.69
C HIS A 64 -5.08 7.58 -5.74
N ALA A 65 -5.60 6.60 -5.00
CA ALA A 65 -4.84 5.74 -4.09
C ALA A 65 -4.04 4.63 -4.79
N ARG A 66 -3.75 4.75 -6.08
CA ARG A 66 -2.98 3.74 -6.82
C ARG A 66 -1.51 3.83 -6.41
N LEU A 67 -0.85 2.68 -6.19
CA LEU A 67 0.59 2.64 -5.90
C LEU A 67 1.39 3.40 -6.97
N ASP A 68 2.44 4.11 -6.54
CA ASP A 68 3.28 4.99 -7.39
C ASP A 68 2.53 6.10 -8.14
N ASN A 69 1.27 6.38 -7.81
CA ASN A 69 0.61 7.56 -8.33
C ASN A 69 1.32 8.84 -7.87
N VAL A 70 1.23 9.89 -8.68
CA VAL A 70 1.97 11.15 -8.50
C VAL A 70 1.04 12.34 -8.34
N LEU A 71 1.57 13.43 -7.78
CA LEU A 71 0.88 14.71 -7.75
C LEU A 71 0.68 15.22 -9.18
N THR A 72 -0.51 15.74 -9.48
CA THR A 72 -0.79 16.45 -10.74
C THR A 72 -1.53 17.75 -10.45
N GLY A 73 -1.70 18.59 -11.48
CA GLY A 73 -2.49 19.81 -11.36
C GLY A 73 -3.96 19.56 -11.00
N VAL A 74 -4.47 18.32 -11.10
CA VAL A 74 -5.90 17.99 -10.90
C VAL A 74 -6.17 17.10 -9.69
N HIS A 75 -5.15 16.45 -9.12
CA HIS A 75 -5.28 15.59 -7.94
C HIS A 75 -4.00 15.51 -7.13
N VAL A 76 -4.10 15.17 -5.85
CA VAL A 76 -2.92 15.11 -4.95
C VAL A 76 -2.09 13.84 -5.06
N GLY A 77 -2.53 12.87 -5.87
CA GLY A 77 -1.81 11.62 -6.12
C GLY A 77 -2.02 10.54 -5.04
N ALA A 78 -2.99 10.73 -4.14
CA ALA A 78 -3.34 9.78 -3.09
C ALA A 78 -4.82 9.95 -2.72
N TRP A 79 -5.41 8.93 -2.08
CA TRP A 79 -6.64 9.13 -1.31
C TRP A 79 -6.32 9.76 0.05
N ALA A 80 -7.23 10.58 0.57
CA ALA A 80 -7.18 11.10 1.93
C ALA A 80 -8.55 10.92 2.60
N SER A 81 -8.57 10.42 3.85
CA SER A 81 -9.82 10.15 4.58
C SER A 81 -10.63 11.40 4.88
N GLY A 82 -11.96 11.31 4.87
CA GLY A 82 -12.82 12.48 5.10
C GLY A 82 -12.75 13.07 6.50
N ASN A 83 -12.50 12.24 7.51
CA ASN A 83 -12.29 12.70 8.87
C ASN A 83 -11.01 12.07 9.46
N LEU A 84 -10.61 12.63 10.59
CA LEU A 84 -9.39 12.29 11.33
C LEU A 84 -9.57 11.11 12.29
N SER A 85 -10.78 10.58 12.44
CA SER A 85 -11.05 9.47 13.35
C SER A 85 -10.54 8.15 12.76
N PRO A 86 -10.00 7.24 13.60
CA PRO A 86 -9.68 5.88 13.18
C PRO A 86 -10.90 5.17 12.60
N GLY A 87 -10.67 4.25 11.66
CA GLY A 87 -11.73 3.39 11.12
C GLY A 87 -12.28 3.80 9.75
N ASN A 88 -11.83 4.91 9.16
CA ASN A 88 -12.16 5.17 7.75
C ASN A 88 -11.44 4.16 6.88
N TRP A 89 -12.09 3.78 5.79
CA TRP A 89 -11.60 2.75 4.90
C TRP A 89 -11.59 3.19 3.45
N ILE A 90 -10.66 2.60 2.71
CA ILE A 90 -10.68 2.55 1.26
C ILE A 90 -10.93 1.10 0.84
N GLN A 91 -11.83 0.90 -0.12
CA GLN A 91 -12.29 -0.39 -0.60
C GLN A 91 -11.95 -0.55 -2.07
N VAL A 92 -11.60 -1.78 -2.45
CA VAL A 92 -11.44 -2.20 -3.84
C VAL A 92 -12.40 -3.36 -4.12
N ASP A 93 -13.22 -3.25 -5.17
CA ASP A 93 -13.96 -4.37 -5.76
C ASP A 93 -13.13 -5.03 -6.85
N LEU A 94 -12.67 -6.25 -6.59
CA LEU A 94 -11.85 -7.04 -7.50
C LEU A 94 -12.66 -7.69 -8.64
N GLN A 95 -13.97 -7.42 -8.73
CA GLN A 95 -14.96 -7.96 -9.68
C GLN A 95 -15.24 -9.46 -9.54
N SER A 96 -14.25 -10.25 -9.11
CA SER A 96 -14.35 -11.69 -8.91
C SER A 96 -13.62 -12.12 -7.63
N PRO A 97 -14.00 -13.25 -7.02
CA PRO A 97 -13.27 -13.79 -5.87
C PRO A 97 -11.80 -14.02 -6.22
N THR A 98 -10.91 -13.35 -5.49
CA THR A 98 -9.48 -13.34 -5.76
C THR A 98 -8.72 -13.83 -4.54
N LEU A 99 -7.70 -14.65 -4.74
CA LEU A 99 -6.77 -15.04 -3.69
C LEU A 99 -5.82 -13.85 -3.42
N LEU A 100 -5.85 -13.31 -2.21
CA LEU A 100 -5.01 -12.19 -1.80
C LEU A 100 -3.95 -12.67 -0.81
N THR A 101 -2.71 -12.22 -1.01
CA THR A 101 -1.54 -12.63 -0.23
C THR A 101 -0.88 -11.50 0.53
N GLY A 102 -1.21 -10.25 0.22
CA GLY A 102 -0.60 -9.11 0.89
C GLY A 102 -1.06 -7.77 0.34
N VAL A 103 -0.41 -6.72 0.81
CA VAL A 103 -0.62 -5.34 0.38
C VAL A 103 0.68 -4.58 0.40
N VAL A 104 0.87 -3.72 -0.58
CA VAL A 104 1.94 -2.72 -0.62
C VAL A 104 1.32 -1.35 -0.39
N THR A 105 1.88 -0.55 0.52
CA THR A 105 1.38 0.80 0.83
C THR A 105 2.47 1.87 0.67
N GLN A 106 2.03 3.07 0.34
CA GLN A 106 2.82 4.31 0.27
C GLN A 106 2.02 5.46 0.88
N GLY A 107 2.71 6.49 1.38
CA GLY A 107 2.09 7.76 1.78
C GLY A 107 1.68 8.62 0.59
N ARG A 108 1.24 9.85 0.87
CA ARG A 108 0.95 10.86 -0.15
C ARG A 108 2.24 11.33 -0.85
N PRO A 109 2.28 11.43 -2.18
CA PRO A 109 3.42 12.00 -2.87
C PRO A 109 3.48 13.52 -2.71
N GLU A 110 4.69 14.03 -2.44
CA GLU A 110 5.06 15.45 -2.50
C GLU A 110 4.26 16.42 -1.59
N ARG A 111 4.85 17.61 -1.37
CA ARG A 111 4.29 18.80 -0.66
C ARG A 111 3.85 18.63 0.80
N HIS A 112 3.23 17.52 1.18
CA HIS A 112 2.68 17.31 2.52
C HIS A 112 3.06 15.94 3.07
N LEU A 113 3.60 15.97 4.28
CA LEU A 113 4.04 14.79 5.03
C LEU A 113 2.84 13.99 5.58
N GLN A 114 2.09 13.31 4.72
CA GLN A 114 0.86 12.58 5.07
C GLN A 114 0.96 11.09 4.72
N TRP A 115 0.70 10.21 5.68
CA TRP A 115 0.71 8.76 5.47
C TRP A 115 -0.01 8.02 6.60
N VAL A 116 -0.53 6.83 6.29
CA VAL A 116 -1.04 5.88 7.29
C VAL A 116 0.12 5.12 7.94
N THR A 117 0.17 5.10 9.28
CA THR A 117 1.23 4.44 10.06
C THR A 117 0.81 3.07 10.58
N SER A 118 -0.49 2.81 10.73
CA SER A 118 -1.00 1.45 10.99
C SER A 118 -2.42 1.27 10.47
N TYR A 119 -2.78 0.04 10.12
CA TYR A 119 -4.07 -0.28 9.53
C TYR A 119 -4.48 -1.75 9.80
N LYS A 120 -5.76 -2.03 9.59
CA LYS A 120 -6.32 -3.39 9.48
C LYS A 120 -6.72 -3.66 8.03
N ILE A 121 -6.73 -4.93 7.65
CA ILE A 121 -7.31 -5.38 6.39
C ILE A 121 -8.60 -6.15 6.69
N ALA A 122 -9.67 -5.77 6.01
CA ALA A 122 -10.94 -6.46 6.04
C ALA A 122 -11.30 -6.94 4.63
N TYR A 123 -11.92 -8.11 4.51
CA TYR A 123 -12.28 -8.72 3.23
C TYR A 123 -13.66 -9.38 3.30
N GLY A 124 -14.30 -9.52 2.14
CA GLY A 124 -15.63 -10.12 2.05
C GLY A 124 -16.03 -10.49 0.63
N MET A 125 -17.12 -11.25 0.52
CA MET A 125 -17.72 -11.63 -0.76
C MET A 125 -18.81 -10.65 -1.22
N ASN A 126 -19.26 -9.79 -0.31
CA ASN A 126 -20.24 -8.74 -0.57
C ASN A 126 -19.80 -7.42 0.11
N GLN A 127 -20.53 -6.33 -0.14
CA GLN A 127 -20.16 -4.99 0.31
C GLN A 127 -20.58 -4.67 1.76
N THR A 128 -21.28 -5.58 2.44
CA THR A 128 -21.89 -5.32 3.76
C THR A 128 -21.32 -6.20 4.87
N SER A 129 -20.80 -7.37 4.55
CA SER A 129 -20.25 -8.34 5.51
C SER A 129 -18.76 -8.55 5.25
N PHE A 130 -17.95 -8.16 6.22
CA PHE A 130 -16.49 -8.25 6.16
C PHE A 130 -15.95 -8.99 7.38
N GLN A 131 -14.87 -9.74 7.14
CA GLN A 131 -14.01 -10.29 8.18
C GLN A 131 -12.68 -9.55 8.15
N THR A 132 -12.10 -9.32 9.31
CA THR A 132 -10.75 -8.78 9.47
C THR A 132 -9.73 -9.91 9.54
N ILE A 133 -8.55 -9.71 8.94
CA ILE A 133 -7.44 -10.64 9.13
C ILE A 133 -7.11 -10.70 10.63
N GLN A 134 -7.09 -11.90 11.19
CA GLN A 134 -6.80 -12.13 12.61
C GLN A 134 -5.33 -12.46 12.82
N SER A 135 -4.80 -12.07 13.98
CA SER A 135 -3.51 -12.52 14.47
C SER A 135 -3.64 -13.90 15.14
N SER A 136 -2.50 -14.51 15.52
CA SER A 136 -2.47 -15.84 16.12
C SER A 136 -3.24 -15.97 17.43
N ASN A 137 -3.55 -14.86 18.10
CA ASN A 137 -4.31 -14.83 19.35
C ASN A 137 -5.82 -14.56 19.15
N GLY A 138 -6.30 -14.52 17.90
CA GLY A 138 -7.71 -14.31 17.58
C GLY A 138 -8.19 -12.86 17.67
N ASN A 139 -7.29 -11.89 17.82
CA ASN A 139 -7.60 -10.46 17.68
C ASN A 139 -7.26 -9.95 16.27
N ASP A 140 -7.94 -8.88 15.85
CA ASP A 140 -7.65 -8.17 14.60
C ASP A 140 -6.16 -7.88 14.45
N LEU A 141 -5.58 -8.30 13.33
CA LEU A 141 -4.19 -8.05 13.00
C LEU A 141 -4.00 -6.59 12.61
N ILE A 142 -3.13 -5.89 13.33
CA ILE A 142 -2.70 -4.52 13.02
C ILE A 142 -1.40 -4.59 12.24
N PHE A 143 -1.44 -4.17 10.98
CA PHE A 143 -0.26 -4.04 10.13
C PHE A 143 0.45 -2.71 10.41
N GLN A 144 1.78 -2.77 10.46
CA GLN A 144 2.61 -1.57 10.51
C GLN A 144 2.77 -1.00 9.10
N GLY A 145 2.35 0.24 8.92
CA GLY A 145 2.33 0.92 7.64
C GLY A 145 3.59 1.75 7.38
N ASN A 146 3.39 2.91 6.76
CA ASN A 146 4.47 3.76 6.28
C ASN A 146 5.07 4.62 7.40
N ARG A 147 6.34 5.01 7.22
CA ARG A 147 7.07 5.95 8.10
C ARG A 147 7.45 7.25 7.38
N ASP A 148 7.16 7.33 6.09
CA ASP A 148 7.41 8.48 5.23
C ASP A 148 6.42 8.48 4.05
N MET A 149 6.57 9.44 3.15
CA MET A 149 5.70 9.64 1.99
C MET A 149 5.84 8.60 0.88
N ASN A 150 7.03 8.03 0.66
CA ASN A 150 7.41 7.44 -0.63
C ASN A 150 7.94 6.02 -0.56
N THR A 151 8.51 5.61 0.57
CA THR A 151 8.99 4.24 0.78
C THR A 151 7.81 3.29 0.72
N LYS A 152 7.90 2.31 -0.20
CA LYS A 152 6.93 1.21 -0.30
C LYS A 152 7.09 0.30 0.91
N VAL A 153 6.00 0.00 1.60
CA VAL A 153 5.96 -0.97 2.68
C VAL A 153 5.10 -2.14 2.23
N THR A 154 5.70 -3.34 2.17
CA THR A 154 5.01 -4.57 1.83
C THR A 154 4.66 -5.33 3.10
N ASN A 155 3.38 -5.65 3.27
CA ASN A 155 2.90 -6.50 4.34
C ASN A 155 2.22 -7.73 3.75
N MET A 156 2.82 -8.90 3.98
CA MET A 156 2.22 -10.18 3.62
C MET A 156 1.18 -10.59 4.66
N PHE A 157 0.11 -11.20 4.21
CA PHE A 157 -0.90 -11.77 5.11
C PHE A 157 -0.35 -13.05 5.75
N PRO A 158 -0.70 -13.35 7.02
CA PRO A 158 -0.25 -14.57 7.68
C PRO A 158 -0.65 -15.86 6.94
N ALA A 159 -1.77 -15.80 6.24
CA ALA A 159 -2.25 -16.82 5.31
C ALA A 159 -2.96 -16.14 4.13
N PRO A 160 -2.97 -16.74 2.93
CA PRO A 160 -3.79 -16.27 1.82
C PRO A 160 -5.28 -16.23 2.20
N ILE A 161 -5.96 -15.18 1.76
CA ILE A 161 -7.41 -15.01 1.96
C ILE A 161 -8.12 -14.97 0.61
N ILE A 162 -9.37 -15.40 0.55
CA ILE A 162 -10.20 -15.23 -0.65
C ILE A 162 -11.21 -14.12 -0.37
N GLY A 163 -11.21 -13.10 -1.23
CA GLY A 163 -12.15 -11.99 -1.14
C GLY A 163 -12.42 -11.37 -2.50
N ARG A 164 -13.61 -10.80 -2.67
CA ARG A 164 -13.94 -9.95 -3.82
C ARG A 164 -13.80 -8.47 -3.44
N TYR A 165 -14.30 -8.12 -2.26
CA TYR A 165 -14.17 -6.77 -1.71
C TYR A 165 -13.09 -6.79 -0.64
N VAL A 166 -12.15 -5.86 -0.73
CA VAL A 166 -11.08 -5.71 0.25
C VAL A 166 -10.98 -4.27 0.71
N ARG A 167 -10.87 -4.06 2.02
CA ARG A 167 -10.79 -2.78 2.69
C ARG A 167 -9.47 -2.66 3.43
N LEU A 168 -8.80 -1.52 3.23
CA LEU A 168 -7.77 -1.06 4.16
C LEU A 168 -8.41 -0.04 5.10
N ILE A 169 -8.39 -0.35 6.39
CA ILE A 169 -9.00 0.45 7.45
C ILE A 169 -7.87 1.11 8.24
N HIS A 170 -7.73 2.44 8.16
CA HIS A 170 -6.66 3.13 8.88
C HIS A 170 -6.92 3.17 10.38
N ILE A 171 -5.85 3.06 11.18
CA ILE A 171 -5.91 3.12 12.65
C ILE A 171 -5.11 4.32 13.17
N THR A 172 -3.84 4.43 12.75
CA THR A 172 -3.00 5.59 13.06
C THR A 172 -2.39 6.15 11.79
N TYR A 173 -2.04 7.43 11.81
CA TYR A 173 -1.46 8.15 10.68
C TYR A 173 -0.55 9.29 11.15
N HIS A 174 0.27 9.80 10.25
CA HIS A 174 1.04 11.02 10.44
C HIS A 174 0.39 12.18 9.68
N ARG A 175 0.05 13.25 10.39
CA ARG A 175 -0.67 14.47 9.95
C ARG A 175 -2.07 14.26 9.37
N HIS A 176 -2.22 13.36 8.40
CA HIS A 176 -3.51 12.99 7.82
C HIS A 176 -3.43 11.56 7.28
N ALA A 177 -4.51 10.79 7.42
CA ALA A 177 -4.62 9.47 6.81
C ALA A 177 -4.72 9.64 5.29
N SER A 178 -3.59 9.43 4.62
CA SER A 178 -3.47 9.45 3.16
C SER A 178 -2.69 8.24 2.69
N ILE A 179 -3.08 7.65 1.57
CA ILE A 179 -2.50 6.39 1.12
C ILE A 179 -2.50 6.24 -0.40
N ARG A 180 -1.49 5.51 -0.87
CA ARG A 180 -1.42 4.81 -2.15
C ARG A 180 -1.20 3.32 -1.86
N LEU A 181 -1.80 2.42 -2.62
CA LEU A 181 -1.73 0.98 -2.35
C LEU A 181 -1.82 0.11 -3.61
N GLU A 182 -1.34 -1.12 -3.47
CA GLU A 182 -1.52 -2.23 -4.40
C GLU A 182 -1.79 -3.50 -3.57
N TYR A 183 -2.84 -4.25 -3.90
CA TYR A 183 -3.02 -5.57 -3.29
C TYR A 183 -2.28 -6.62 -4.10
N LEU A 184 -1.81 -7.65 -3.40
CA LEU A 184 -1.02 -8.73 -3.95
C LEU A 184 -1.89 -9.99 -4.06
N THR A 185 -1.71 -10.72 -5.15
CA THR A 185 -2.37 -11.98 -5.49
C THR A 185 -1.31 -12.98 -6.01
N CYS A 186 -1.64 -14.25 -6.10
CA CYS A 186 -0.84 -15.29 -6.77
C CYS A 186 -1.71 -16.47 -7.17
#